data_AF-A0A3N4GEL9-F1
#
_entry.id   AF-A0A3N4GEL9-F1
#
_cell.length_a   1.000
_cell.length_b   1.000
_cell.length_c   1.000
_cell.angle_alpha   90.00
_cell.angle_beta   90.00
_cell.angle_gamma   90.00
#
_symmetry.space_group_name_H-M   'P 1'
#
loop_
_entity.id
_entity.type
_entity.pdbx_description
1 polymer ?
#
loop_
_entity_poly.entity_id
_entity_poly.type
_entity_poly.pdbx_seq_one_letter_code
_entity_poly.pdbx_strand_id
1 'polypeptide(L)'
;MAIVIGAVVVLAAPLIVWRERWLHAWQWWQSALFFLGWFCVGIPAVAVSAGAATGDTYAKVAAQNVISHVALARSTPFVRVSAVIVSPSEHATGATLDVPYQGETFDYAVNFAGVTRFGDVLYCQAMVSLYREKAPRRVAAEVSARIRGTCSARS
;
A
#
# COMPACT_ATOMS: atom_id res chain seq x y z
N MET A 1 4.53 -16.51 0.77
CA MET A 1 5.48 -17.63 0.70
C MET A 1 6.88 -17.20 0.25
N ALA A 2 7.03 -16.45 -0.86
CA ALA A 2 8.35 -16.05 -1.38
C ALA A 2 9.25 -15.32 -0.36
N ILE A 3 8.69 -14.44 0.48
CA ILE A 3 9.44 -13.70 1.50
C ILE A 3 9.99 -14.63 2.59
N VAL A 4 9.17 -15.59 3.05
CA VAL A 4 9.58 -16.59 4.05
C VAL A 4 10.69 -17.47 3.48
N ILE A 5 10.57 -17.88 2.22
CA ILE A 5 11.60 -18.65 1.52
C ILE A 5 12.89 -17.83 1.37
N GLY A 6 12.79 -16.55 0.98
CA GLY A 6 13.95 -15.64 0.88
C GLY A 6 14.67 -15.45 2.22
N ALA A 7 13.92 -15.25 3.31
CA ALA A 7 14.49 -15.12 4.65
C ALA A 7 15.22 -16.40 5.09
N VAL A 8 14.65 -17.58 4.82
CA VAL A 8 15.29 -18.87 5.10
C VAL A 8 16.58 -19.04 4.29
N VAL A 9 16.57 -18.66 3.00
CA VAL A 9 17.76 -18.73 2.14
C VAL A 9 18.87 -17.79 2.64
N VAL A 10 18.53 -16.55 3.04
CA VAL A 10 19.50 -15.59 3.60
C VAL A 10 20.06 -16.09 4.94
N LEU A 11 19.22 -16.69 5.80
CA LEU A 11 19.69 -17.26 7.08
C LEU A 11 20.54 -18.53 6.89
N ALA A 12 20.32 -19.30 5.82
CA ALA A 12 21.07 -20.51 5.50
C ALA A 12 22.36 -20.28 4.69
N ALA A 13 22.44 -19.18 3.94
CA ALA A 13 23.62 -18.79 3.15
C ALA A 13 24.96 -18.81 3.92
N PRO A 14 25.07 -18.29 5.16
CA PRO A 14 26.34 -18.31 5.89
C PRO A 14 26.77 -19.73 6.25
N LEU A 15 25.83 -20.67 6.47
CA LEU A 15 26.16 -22.08 6.77
C LEU A 15 26.75 -22.79 5.55
N ILE A 16 26.25 -22.49 4.35
CA ILE A 16 26.77 -23.05 3.08
C ILE A 16 28.19 -22.53 2.84
N VAL A 17 28.40 -21.21 2.95
CA VAL A 17 29.71 -20.58 2.78
C VAL A 17 30.71 -21.02 3.84
N TRP A 18 30.25 -21.22 5.08
CA TRP A 18 31.08 -21.69 6.19
C TRP A 18 31.55 -23.13 5.99
N ARG A 19 30.67 -24.02 5.51
CA ARG A 19 30.99 -25.43 5.25
C ARG A 19 32.05 -25.59 4.15
N GLU A 20 31.92 -24.86 3.05
CA GLU A 20 32.91 -24.84 1.96
C GLU A 20 34.29 -24.38 2.45
N ARG A 21 34.29 -23.38 3.34
CA ARG A 21 35.51 -22.74 3.83
C ARG A 21 36.24 -23.52 4.92
N TRP A 22 35.53 -24.27 5.76
CA TRP A 22 36.14 -25.14 6.77
C TRP A 22 37.03 -26.26 6.19
N LEU A 23 36.78 -26.67 4.94
CA LEU A 23 37.60 -27.65 4.22
C LEU A 23 39.02 -27.13 3.89
N HIS A 24 39.27 -25.82 3.99
CA HIS A 24 40.54 -25.17 3.63
C HIS A 24 41.30 -24.59 4.84
N ALA A 25 41.21 -25.22 6.01
CA ALA A 25 41.95 -24.84 7.23
C ALA A 25 41.59 -23.44 7.80
N TRP A 26 40.30 -23.11 7.77
CA TRP A 26 39.77 -21.88 8.33
C TRP A 26 39.91 -21.86 9.85
N GLN A 27 40.56 -20.82 10.41
CA GLN A 27 40.76 -20.73 11.86
C GLN A 27 39.44 -20.39 12.58
N TRP A 28 39.28 -20.89 13.81
CA TRP A 28 38.04 -20.72 14.58
C TRP A 28 37.65 -19.26 14.79
N TRP A 29 38.62 -18.36 15.05
CA TRP A 29 38.36 -16.93 15.22
C TRP A 29 37.82 -16.25 13.95
N GLN A 30 38.25 -16.69 12.76
CA GLN A 30 37.76 -16.19 11.49
C GLN A 30 36.33 -16.65 11.22
N SER A 31 35.93 -17.83 11.74
CA SER A 31 34.54 -18.28 11.71
C SER A 31 33.67 -17.41 12.61
N ALA A 32 34.13 -17.12 13.83
CA ALA A 32 33.41 -16.28 14.79
C ALA A 32 33.16 -14.86 14.23
N LEU A 33 34.17 -14.23 13.63
CA LEU A 33 34.00 -12.90 13.00
C LEU A 33 33.09 -12.93 11.77
N PHE A 34 33.12 -14.00 10.98
CA PHE A 34 32.24 -14.15 9.83
C PHE A 34 30.77 -14.21 10.26
N PHE A 35 30.44 -15.03 11.27
CA PHE A 35 29.08 -15.07 11.81
C PHE A 35 28.69 -13.75 12.47
N LEU A 36 29.59 -13.12 13.23
CA LEU A 36 29.32 -11.84 13.87
C LEU A 36 28.99 -10.76 12.82
N GLY A 37 29.79 -10.65 11.75
CA GLY A 37 29.54 -9.75 10.64
C GLY A 37 28.25 -10.08 9.89
N TRP A 38 27.98 -11.36 9.66
CA TRP A 38 26.74 -11.81 9.02
C TRP A 38 25.50 -11.46 9.85
N PHE A 39 25.52 -11.68 11.16
CA PHE A 39 24.39 -11.34 12.01
C PHE A 39 24.25 -9.82 12.18
N CYS A 40 25.36 -9.07 12.32
CA CYS A 40 25.33 -7.61 12.42
C CYS A 40 24.78 -6.93 11.16
N VAL A 41 25.04 -7.46 9.96
CA VAL A 41 24.56 -6.86 8.70
C VAL A 41 23.28 -7.52 8.20
N GLY A 42 23.18 -8.84 8.33
CA GLY A 42 22.08 -9.65 7.84
C GLY A 42 20.79 -9.49 8.63
N ILE A 43 20.84 -9.40 9.97
CA ILE A 43 19.63 -9.20 10.78
C ILE A 43 18.98 -7.84 10.45
N PRO A 44 19.69 -6.70 10.45
CA PRO A 44 19.08 -5.42 10.08
C PRO A 44 18.55 -5.42 8.64
N ALA A 45 19.26 -6.02 7.68
CA ALA A 45 18.80 -6.09 6.29
C ALA A 45 17.49 -6.90 6.16
N VAL A 46 17.38 -8.03 6.88
CA VAL A 46 16.14 -8.82 6.91
C VAL A 46 15.04 -8.08 7.68
N ALA A 47 15.35 -7.40 8.77
CA ALA A 47 14.37 -6.62 9.54
C ALA A 47 13.80 -5.43 8.75
N VAL A 48 14.64 -4.71 8.01
CA VAL A 48 14.22 -3.58 7.15
C VAL A 48 13.42 -4.09 5.95
N SER A 49 13.85 -5.15 5.29
CA SER A 49 13.11 -5.73 4.16
C SER A 49 11.80 -6.40 4.59
N ALA A 50 11.79 -7.04 5.75
CA ALA A 50 10.57 -7.53 6.38
C ALA A 50 9.65 -6.38 6.75
N GLY A 51 10.12 -5.33 7.43
CA GLY A 51 9.33 -4.15 7.78
C GLY A 51 8.72 -3.44 6.56
N ALA A 52 9.50 -3.30 5.49
CA ALA A 52 9.01 -2.76 4.21
C ALA A 52 7.98 -3.68 3.53
N ALA A 53 8.08 -5.00 3.72
CA ALA A 53 7.16 -5.98 3.13
C ALA A 53 5.94 -6.31 4.02
N THR A 54 6.03 -6.12 5.35
CA THR A 54 4.96 -6.41 6.33
C THR A 54 4.04 -5.23 6.61
N GLY A 55 4.26 -4.07 5.97
CA GLY A 55 3.22 -3.08 5.83
C GLY A 55 2.88 -2.32 7.11
N ASP A 56 3.86 -1.59 7.66
CA ASP A 56 3.56 -0.26 8.26
C ASP A 56 3.28 0.79 7.17
N THR A 57 3.13 0.37 5.92
CA THR A 57 2.51 1.15 4.86
C THR A 57 1.00 0.98 4.97
N TYR A 58 0.28 2.09 5.07
CA TYR A 58 -1.17 2.15 4.91
C TYR A 58 -1.65 1.19 3.81
N ALA A 59 -2.74 0.47 4.07
CA ALA A 59 -3.34 -0.35 3.02
C ALA A 59 -3.72 0.57 1.85
N LYS A 60 -3.47 0.17 0.61
CA LYS A 60 -3.70 1.02 -0.57
C LYS A 60 -4.98 0.62 -1.30
N VAL A 61 -5.75 1.60 -1.73
CA VAL A 61 -6.97 1.39 -2.52
C VAL A 61 -6.96 2.24 -3.79
N ALA A 62 -7.44 1.70 -4.90
CA ALA A 62 -7.58 2.47 -6.14
C ALA A 62 -8.70 3.51 -6.00
N ALA A 63 -8.40 4.78 -6.25
CA ALA A 63 -9.36 5.89 -6.17
C ALA A 63 -10.60 5.66 -7.04
N GLN A 64 -10.41 5.07 -8.23
CA GLN A 64 -11.51 4.73 -9.13
C GLN A 64 -12.52 3.76 -8.50
N ASN A 65 -12.05 2.76 -7.75
CA ASN A 65 -12.94 1.80 -7.09
C ASN A 65 -13.76 2.49 -6.00
N VAL A 66 -13.11 3.32 -5.18
CA VAL A 66 -13.80 4.09 -4.13
C VAL A 66 -14.88 5.00 -4.72
N ILE A 67 -14.53 5.79 -5.75
CA ILE A 67 -15.47 6.74 -6.36
C ILE A 67 -16.62 6.01 -7.05
N SER A 68 -16.33 4.92 -7.76
CA SER A 68 -17.36 4.11 -8.39
C SER A 68 -18.33 3.52 -7.36
N HIS A 69 -17.84 2.97 -6.25
CA HIS A 69 -18.69 2.44 -5.19
C HIS A 69 -19.52 3.52 -4.51
N VAL A 70 -18.94 4.67 -4.18
CA VAL A 70 -19.71 5.76 -3.56
C VAL A 70 -20.72 6.36 -4.54
N ALA A 71 -20.36 6.55 -5.82
CA ALA A 71 -21.27 7.07 -6.83
C ALA A 71 -22.45 6.13 -7.09
N LEU A 72 -22.19 4.81 -7.19
CA LEU A 72 -23.21 3.77 -7.38
C LEU A 72 -24.11 3.64 -6.15
N ALA A 73 -23.54 3.73 -4.94
CA ALA A 73 -24.31 3.64 -3.71
C ALA A 73 -25.26 4.84 -3.51
N ARG A 74 -24.94 6.02 -4.07
CA ARG A 74 -25.65 7.27 -3.77
C ARG A 74 -26.66 7.71 -4.84
N SER A 75 -27.22 6.77 -5.60
CA SER A 75 -28.25 7.03 -6.65
C SER A 75 -27.91 8.20 -7.58
N THR A 76 -26.62 8.41 -7.84
CA THR A 76 -26.16 9.43 -8.79
C THR A 76 -26.46 9.01 -10.23
N PRO A 77 -26.61 9.93 -11.19
CA PRO A 77 -26.93 9.60 -12.58
C PRO A 77 -25.78 8.92 -13.34
N PHE A 78 -24.64 8.67 -12.69
CA PHE A 78 -23.44 8.10 -13.30
C PHE A 78 -23.59 6.59 -13.53
N VAL A 79 -23.31 6.16 -14.76
CA VAL A 79 -23.19 4.74 -15.14
C VAL A 79 -21.74 4.30 -15.10
N ARG A 80 -20.81 5.21 -15.40
CA ARG A 80 -19.37 4.92 -15.44
C ARG A 80 -18.58 6.10 -14.93
N VAL A 81 -17.54 5.81 -14.14
CA VAL A 81 -16.54 6.77 -13.70
C VAL A 81 -15.25 6.49 -14.46
N SER A 82 -14.62 7.55 -14.98
CA SER A 82 -13.41 7.49 -15.80
C SER A 82 -12.51 8.70 -15.53
N ALA A 83 -11.26 8.64 -16.01
CA ALA A 83 -10.29 9.73 -15.91
C ALA A 83 -10.12 10.28 -14.47
N VAL A 84 -9.98 9.36 -13.51
CA VAL A 84 -9.79 9.73 -12.10
C VAL A 84 -8.37 10.22 -11.89
N ILE A 85 -8.24 11.49 -11.52
CA ILE A 85 -6.98 12.17 -11.23
C ILE A 85 -7.05 12.61 -9.76
N VAL A 86 -6.20 12.01 -8.94
CA VAL A 86 -6.03 12.42 -7.55
C VAL A 86 -4.92 13.45 -7.47
N SER A 87 -5.16 14.53 -6.74
CA SER A 87 -4.13 15.53 -6.48
C SER A 87 -3.03 14.92 -5.61
N PRO A 88 -1.75 15.11 -5.93
CA PRO A 88 -0.66 14.52 -5.15
C PRO A 88 -0.71 15.00 -3.69
N SER A 89 -0.57 14.05 -2.76
CA SER A 89 -0.49 14.31 -1.32
C SER A 89 0.46 13.29 -0.67
N GLU A 90 0.83 13.52 0.60
CA GLU A 90 1.67 12.58 1.36
C GLU A 90 1.05 11.17 1.46
N HIS A 91 -0.27 11.08 1.31
CA HIS A 91 -1.07 9.86 1.45
C HIS A 91 -1.70 9.39 0.13
N ALA A 92 -1.28 9.94 -1.01
CA ALA A 92 -1.76 9.57 -2.34
C ALA A 92 -0.62 9.50 -3.34
N THR A 93 -0.50 8.38 -4.04
CA THR A 93 0.48 8.20 -5.13
C THR A 93 -0.26 7.85 -6.42
N GLY A 94 -0.27 8.79 -7.39
CA GLY A 94 -1.00 8.59 -8.64
C GLY A 94 -2.50 8.42 -8.42
N ALA A 95 -3.07 7.29 -8.85
CA ALA A 95 -4.48 6.96 -8.65
C ALA A 95 -4.73 6.06 -7.42
N THR A 96 -3.73 5.88 -6.55
CA THR A 96 -3.82 5.07 -5.33
C THR A 96 -3.93 5.96 -4.10
N LEU A 97 -4.86 5.61 -3.21
CA LEU A 97 -5.15 6.28 -1.95
C LEU A 97 -4.69 5.38 -0.81
N ASP A 98 -4.03 5.97 0.18
CA ASP A 98 -3.73 5.29 1.43
C ASP A 98 -5.01 5.19 2.30
N VAL A 99 -5.18 4.07 2.97
CA VAL A 99 -6.33 3.81 3.84
C VAL A 99 -5.94 4.17 5.27
N PRO A 100 -6.67 5.09 5.93
CA PRO A 100 -6.33 5.56 7.27
C PRO A 100 -6.34 4.47 8.35
N TYR A 101 -5.55 4.68 9.40
CA TYR A 101 -5.63 3.89 10.62
C TYR A 101 -6.85 4.31 11.46
N GLN A 102 -7.10 3.59 12.55
CA GLN A 102 -8.26 3.86 13.41
C GLN A 102 -8.21 5.27 14.00
N GLY A 103 -9.29 6.03 13.84
CA GLY A 103 -9.40 7.40 14.35
C GLY A 103 -8.74 8.46 13.45
N GLU A 104 -8.14 8.05 12.34
CA GLU A 104 -7.62 8.96 11.33
C GLU A 104 -8.64 9.23 10.22
N THR A 105 -8.51 10.40 9.60
CA THR A 105 -9.28 10.80 8.42
C THR A 105 -8.32 11.40 7.41
N PHE A 106 -8.36 10.90 6.17
CA PHE A 106 -7.57 11.45 5.06
C PHE A 106 -8.48 12.05 4.01
N ASP A 107 -8.17 13.27 3.62
CA ASP A 107 -8.90 14.02 2.61
C ASP A 107 -8.10 14.09 1.31
N TYR A 108 -8.74 13.71 0.21
CA TYR A 108 -8.14 13.66 -1.12
C TYR A 108 -8.90 14.53 -2.09
N ALA A 109 -8.22 15.51 -2.69
CA ALA A 109 -8.77 16.29 -3.79
C ALA A 109 -8.71 15.47 -5.09
N VAL A 110 -9.87 15.17 -5.67
CA VAL A 110 -9.98 14.32 -6.86
C VAL A 110 -10.79 15.00 -7.95
N ASN A 111 -10.28 14.92 -9.16
CA ASN A 111 -10.99 15.28 -10.38
C ASN A 111 -11.35 13.99 -11.13
N PHE A 112 -12.58 13.84 -11.59
CA PHE A 112 -12.99 12.68 -12.37
C PHE A 112 -14.05 13.04 -13.40
N ALA A 113 -14.17 12.22 -14.44
CA ALA A 113 -15.24 12.33 -15.42
C ALA A 113 -16.27 11.21 -15.20
N GLY A 114 -17.55 11.58 -15.06
CA GLY A 114 -18.68 10.67 -14.95
C GLY A 114 -19.50 10.66 -16.23
N VAL A 115 -19.80 9.46 -16.76
CA VAL A 115 -20.69 9.29 -17.91
C VAL A 115 -22.09 8.96 -17.40
N THR A 116 -23.10 9.73 -17.81
CA THR A 116 -24.50 9.52 -17.41
C THR A 116 -25.15 8.41 -18.23
N ARG A 117 -26.35 7.97 -17.83
CA ARG A 117 -27.16 7.01 -18.62
C ARG A 117 -27.46 7.48 -20.04
N PHE A 118 -27.49 8.79 -20.25
CA PHE A 118 -27.81 9.41 -21.53
C PHE A 118 -26.56 9.62 -22.41
N GLY A 119 -25.38 9.22 -21.93
CA GLY A 119 -24.12 9.38 -22.67
C GLY A 119 -23.42 10.72 -22.42
N ASP A 120 -24.01 11.63 -21.64
CA ASP A 120 -23.39 12.91 -21.30
C ASP A 120 -22.17 12.70 -20.41
N VAL A 121 -21.11 13.47 -20.67
CA VAL A 121 -19.90 13.48 -19.86
C VAL A 121 -19.93 14.68 -18.92
N LEU A 122 -19.97 14.42 -17.62
CA LEU A 122 -19.85 15.43 -16.58
C LEU A 122 -18.45 15.38 -15.98
N TYR A 123 -17.86 16.55 -15.76
CA TYR A 123 -16.58 16.68 -15.09
C TYR A 123 -16.83 17.09 -13.65
N CYS A 124 -16.29 16.33 -12.72
CA CYS A 124 -16.49 16.50 -11.29
C CYS A 124 -15.18 16.86 -10.60
N GLN A 125 -15.25 17.85 -9.73
CA GLN A 125 -14.22 18.20 -8.79
C GLN A 125 -14.76 17.93 -7.38
N ALA A 126 -14.11 17.02 -6.66
CA ALA A 126 -14.60 16.56 -5.37
C ALA A 126 -13.46 16.34 -4.37
N MET A 127 -13.82 16.42 -3.09
CA MET A 127 -13.04 15.89 -1.98
C MET A 127 -13.58 14.51 -1.61
N VAL A 128 -12.68 13.54 -1.55
CA VAL A 128 -12.92 12.19 -1.06
C VAL A 128 -12.28 12.09 0.32
N SER A 129 -13.10 11.99 1.36
CA SER A 129 -12.66 11.76 2.73
C SER A 129 -12.76 10.26 3.04
N LEU A 130 -11.64 9.63 3.37
CA LEU A 130 -11.60 8.28 3.91
C LEU A 130 -11.48 8.36 5.42
N TYR A 131 -12.30 7.60 6.15
CA TYR A 131 -12.21 7.50 7.60
C TYR A 131 -12.46 6.07 8.08
N ARG A 132 -11.87 5.71 9.22
CA ARG A 132 -12.04 4.40 9.83
C ARG A 132 -12.35 4.53 11.32
N GLU A 133 -13.60 4.23 11.69
CA GLU A 133 -14.09 4.36 13.07
C GLU A 133 -13.52 3.27 14.02
N LYS A 134 -13.47 2.01 13.56
CA LYS A 134 -12.95 0.88 14.37
C LYS A 134 -12.12 -0.04 13.51
N ALA A 135 -10.87 -0.29 13.91
CA ALA A 135 -9.96 -1.22 13.23
C ALA A 135 -9.49 -2.30 14.21
N PRO A 136 -10.28 -3.36 14.49
CA PRO A 136 -9.77 -4.48 15.25
C PRO A 136 -8.52 -5.04 14.56
N ARG A 137 -7.39 -5.09 15.30
CA ARG A 137 -6.11 -5.61 14.80
C ARG A 137 -6.35 -6.99 14.14
N ARG A 138 -5.83 -7.16 12.92
CA ARG A 138 -5.84 -8.41 12.12
C ARG A 138 -7.19 -8.81 11.50
N VAL A 139 -8.20 -7.94 11.51
CA VAL A 139 -9.48 -8.17 10.82
C VAL A 139 -9.67 -7.11 9.74
N ALA A 140 -10.21 -7.49 8.59
CA ALA A 140 -10.64 -6.53 7.58
C ALA A 140 -11.72 -5.63 8.17
N ALA A 141 -11.35 -4.39 8.49
CA ALA A 141 -12.23 -3.39 9.06
C ALA A 141 -12.82 -2.52 7.97
N GLU A 142 -14.11 -2.23 8.08
CA GLU A 142 -14.83 -1.36 7.15
C GLU A 142 -14.17 0.02 7.10
N VAL A 143 -14.01 0.54 5.88
CA VAL A 143 -13.51 1.88 5.60
C VAL A 143 -14.67 2.65 5.04
N SER A 144 -15.02 3.75 5.69
CA SER A 144 -16.08 4.62 5.24
C SER A 144 -15.49 5.69 4.34
N ALA A 145 -16.16 5.94 3.21
CA ALA A 145 -15.77 6.95 2.25
C ALA A 145 -16.88 7.98 2.09
N ARG A 146 -16.52 9.26 2.11
CA ARG A 146 -17.43 10.37 1.86
C ARG A 146 -16.93 11.17 0.68
N ILE A 147 -17.81 11.43 -0.29
CA ILE A 147 -17.49 12.29 -1.43
C ILE A 147 -18.34 13.55 -1.36
N ARG A 148 -17.69 14.71 -1.49
CA ARG A 148 -18.33 16.03 -1.58
C ARG A 148 -17.69 16.83 -2.69
N GLY A 149 -18.48 17.32 -3.63
CA GLY A 149 -17.97 18.06 -4.76
C GLY A 149 -19.07 18.60 -5.65
N THR A 150 -18.65 19.26 -6.72
CA THR A 150 -19.52 19.77 -7.77
C THR A 150 -19.17 19.10 -9.08
N CYS A 151 -20.20 18.88 -9.90
CA CYS A 151 -20.05 18.36 -11.25
C CYS A 151 -20.66 19.36 -12.22
N SER A 152 -19.98 19.61 -13.33
CA SER A 152 -20.49 20.45 -14.41
C SER A 152 -20.39 19.71 -15.74
N ALA A 153 -21.38 19.93 -16.60
CA ALA A 153 -21.23 19.62 -18.01
C ALA A 153 -20.27 20.65 -18.60
N ARG A 154 -19.27 20.19 -19.37
CA ARG A 154 -18.45 21.10 -20.17
C ARG A 154 -19.31 21.46 -21.38
N SER A 155 -19.79 22.70 -21.42
CA SER A 155 -20.40 23.31 -22.61
C SER A 155 -19.34 23.57 -23.67
#